data_AF-A0A0E0JLS2-F1
#
_entry.id   AF-A0A0E0JLS2-F1
#
_cell.length_a   1.000
_cell.length_b   1.000
_cell.length_c   1.000
_cell.angle_alpha   90.00
_cell.angle_beta   90.00
_cell.angle_gamma   90.00
#
_symmetry.space_group_name_H-M   'P 1'
#
loop_
_entity.id
_entity.type
_entity.pdbx_description
1 polymer ?
#
loop_
_entity_poly.entity_id
_entity_poly.type
_entity_poly.pdbx_seq_one_letter_code
_entity_poly.pdbx_strand_id
1 'polypeptide(L)'
;MEEQFILRVPPSVAERIERLMNEAAGASSSSTPTTPPLTSPSQDGTSGTFTIGNESFPASLLDLPTVMESYNTYDDSVLTKTADIGQKMILLQKEFEYTHGLTPPMRDARRRRFRREPDLNNASVIGAGEGGKKAAPAPATKPNVQRPAANGEEAEAERSDSDESVDP
;
A
#
# COMPACT_ATOMS: atom_id res chain seq x y z
N MET A 1 -16.90 -11.37 4.48
CA MET A 1 -15.69 -10.68 4.02
C MET A 1 -15.03 -10.13 5.27
N GLU A 2 -13.75 -10.39 5.48
CA GLU A 2 -13.04 -9.87 6.65
C GLU A 2 -12.62 -8.42 6.41
N GLU A 3 -12.71 -7.59 7.44
CA GLU A 3 -12.27 -6.20 7.40
C GLU A 3 -10.97 -6.07 8.20
N GLN A 4 -9.95 -5.51 7.57
CA GLN A 4 -8.62 -5.38 8.14
C GLN A 4 -8.11 -3.95 7.98
N PHE A 5 -7.44 -3.44 9.01
CA PHE A 5 -6.81 -2.12 9.02
C PHE A 5 -5.47 -2.18 9.76
N ILE A 6 -4.64 -1.17 9.54
CA ILE A 6 -3.34 -1.08 10.23
C ILE A 6 -3.52 -0.33 11.54
N LEU A 7 -3.07 -0.91 12.65
CA LEU A 7 -3.04 -0.23 13.95
C LEU A 7 -1.65 0.35 14.21
N ARG A 8 -1.58 1.68 14.41
CA ARG A 8 -0.35 2.37 14.83
C ARG A 8 -0.50 2.95 16.22
N VAL A 9 0.37 2.50 17.13
CA VAL A 9 0.35 2.86 18.55
C VAL A 9 1.70 3.47 18.97
N PRO A 10 1.77 4.22 20.10
CA PRO A 10 3.02 4.61 20.72
C PRO A 10 3.87 3.41 21.12
N PRO A 11 5.22 3.52 21.15
CA PRO A 11 6.10 2.40 21.50
C PRO A 11 5.77 1.72 22.84
N SER A 12 5.40 2.50 23.87
CA SER A 12 4.99 1.97 25.17
C SER A 12 3.77 1.06 25.10
N VAL A 13 2.80 1.39 24.24
CA VAL A 13 1.60 0.57 24.01
C VAL A 13 1.95 -0.65 23.16
N ALA A 14 2.84 -0.51 22.18
CA ALA A 14 3.30 -1.61 21.33
C ALA A 14 3.97 -2.72 22.15
N GLU A 15 4.92 -2.37 23.02
CA GLU A 15 5.60 -3.34 23.91
C GLU A 15 4.61 -4.12 24.77
N ARG A 16 3.55 -3.45 25.24
CA ARG A 16 2.50 -4.09 26.02
C ARG A 16 1.69 -5.06 25.17
N ILE A 17 1.25 -4.66 23.97
CA ILE A 17 0.53 -5.54 23.03
C ILE A 17 1.38 -6.77 22.67
N GLU A 18 2.66 -6.59 22.42
CA GLU A 18 3.59 -7.67 22.08
C GLU A 18 3.71 -8.69 23.22
N ARG A 19 3.86 -8.23 24.47
CA ARG A 19 3.83 -9.12 25.65
C ARG A 19 2.52 -9.90 25.73
N LEU A 20 1.39 -9.24 25.54
CA LEU A 20 0.07 -9.88 25.56
C LEU A 20 -0.08 -10.96 24.48
N MET A 21 0.38 -10.68 23.26
CA MET A 21 0.31 -11.63 22.16
C MET A 21 1.21 -12.85 22.40
N ASN A 22 2.41 -12.65 22.93
CA ASN A 22 3.35 -13.72 23.24
C ASN A 22 2.89 -14.55 24.44
N GLU A 23 2.34 -13.92 25.48
CA GLU A 23 1.76 -14.61 26.64
C GLU A 23 0.52 -15.42 26.23
N ALA A 24 -0.37 -14.87 25.40
CA ALA A 24 -1.55 -15.60 24.92
C ALA A 24 -1.17 -16.85 24.10
N ALA A 25 -0.06 -16.81 23.36
CA ALA A 25 0.46 -17.98 22.64
C ALA A 25 1.07 -19.05 23.56
N GLY A 26 1.52 -18.68 24.77
CA GLY A 26 2.16 -19.59 25.74
C GLY A 26 1.30 -19.95 26.97
N ALA A 27 0.20 -19.25 27.22
CA ALA A 27 -0.58 -19.36 28.45
C ALA A 27 -1.56 -20.54 28.41
N SER A 28 -1.07 -21.72 28.79
CA SER A 28 -1.92 -22.84 29.25
C SER A 28 -2.17 -22.83 30.77
N SER A 29 -1.70 -21.84 31.56
CA SER A 29 -1.81 -21.93 33.04
C SER A 29 -1.69 -20.64 33.89
N SER A 30 -1.72 -19.42 33.32
CA SER A 30 -1.65 -18.19 34.14
C SER A 30 -3.05 -17.64 34.49
N SER A 31 -3.33 -17.48 35.78
CA SER A 31 -4.64 -17.06 36.33
C SER A 31 -4.85 -15.54 36.39
N THR A 32 -4.09 -14.74 35.66
CA THR A 32 -4.31 -13.28 35.59
C THR A 32 -5.34 -12.96 34.51
N PRO A 33 -6.47 -12.29 34.83
CA PRO A 33 -7.45 -11.87 33.83
C PRO A 33 -6.87 -10.72 33.01
N THR A 34 -6.10 -11.07 31.98
CA THR A 34 -5.51 -10.09 31.09
C THR A 34 -6.55 -9.71 30.04
N THR A 35 -7.11 -8.51 30.16
CA THR A 35 -8.14 -8.05 29.21
C THR A 35 -7.50 -7.81 27.83
N PRO A 36 -8.09 -8.38 26.76
CA PRO A 36 -7.56 -8.19 25.41
C PRO A 36 -7.73 -6.72 24.99
N PRO A 37 -6.86 -6.21 24.10
CA PRO A 37 -7.05 -4.90 23.52
C PRO A 37 -8.40 -4.80 22.79
N LEU A 38 -9.11 -3.69 22.99
CA LEU A 38 -10.42 -3.46 22.39
C LEU A 38 -10.46 -2.12 21.67
N THR A 39 -11.07 -2.10 20.48
CA THR A 39 -11.36 -0.88 19.73
C THR A 39 -12.86 -0.59 19.81
N SER A 40 -13.23 0.60 20.23
CA SER A 40 -14.61 1.07 20.31
C SER A 40 -14.80 2.27 19.38
N PRO A 41 -15.40 2.11 18.20
CA PRO A 41 -15.62 3.21 17.27
C PRO A 41 -16.68 4.17 17.81
N SER A 42 -16.52 5.45 17.45
CA SER A 42 -17.52 6.50 17.66
C SER A 42 -18.61 6.45 16.58
N GLN A 43 -19.70 7.18 16.79
CA GLN A 43 -20.80 7.29 15.84
C GLN A 43 -20.40 7.97 14.52
N ASP A 44 -19.34 8.78 14.53
CA ASP A 44 -18.80 9.46 13.35
C ASP A 44 -18.03 8.52 12.39
N GLY A 45 -17.75 7.28 12.80
CA GLY A 45 -17.03 6.28 12.01
C GLY A 45 -15.55 6.58 11.75
N THR A 46 -15.02 7.68 12.29
CA THR A 46 -13.66 8.16 12.04
C THR A 46 -12.86 8.38 13.32
N SER A 47 -13.53 8.50 14.46
CA SER A 47 -12.92 8.48 15.78
C SER A 47 -13.28 7.21 16.54
N GLY A 48 -12.51 6.92 17.59
CA GLY A 48 -12.76 5.80 18.46
C GLY A 48 -11.91 5.86 19.72
N THR A 49 -12.10 4.90 20.59
CA THR A 49 -11.26 4.67 21.76
C THR A 49 -10.61 3.30 21.65
N PHE A 50 -9.31 3.25 21.88
CA PHE A 50 -8.57 2.00 22.02
C PHE A 50 -8.25 1.77 23.48
N THR A 51 -8.63 0.61 24.01
CA THR A 51 -8.45 0.27 25.42
C THR A 51 -7.53 -0.92 25.54
N ILE A 52 -6.53 -0.82 26.42
CA ILE A 52 -5.63 -1.92 26.78
C ILE A 52 -5.44 -1.96 28.30
N GLY A 53 -5.88 -3.05 28.93
CA GLY A 53 -6.03 -3.10 30.39
C GLY A 53 -7.04 -2.07 30.89
N ASN A 54 -6.57 -1.13 31.72
CA ASN A 54 -7.35 -0.06 32.34
C ASN A 54 -7.09 1.32 31.71
N GLU A 55 -6.29 1.38 30.65
CA GLU A 55 -5.94 2.62 29.96
C GLU A 55 -6.71 2.73 28.65
N SER A 56 -7.21 3.94 28.38
CA SER A 56 -7.96 4.27 27.18
C SER A 56 -7.26 5.38 26.41
N PHE A 57 -7.11 5.17 25.11
CA PHE A 57 -6.42 6.08 24.20
C PHE A 57 -7.41 6.57 23.13
N PRO A 58 -7.46 7.88 22.86
CA PRO A 58 -8.18 8.38 21.69
C PRO A 58 -7.54 7.81 20.42
N ALA A 59 -8.39 7.38 19.50
CA ALA A 59 -7.99 6.79 18.23
C ALA A 59 -8.68 7.52 17.07
N SER A 60 -7.96 7.64 15.95
CA SER A 60 -8.50 8.19 14.71
C SER A 60 -8.23 7.22 13.56
N LEU A 61 -9.26 6.96 12.76
CA LEU A 61 -9.19 6.15 11.55
C LEU A 61 -8.87 7.07 10.36
N LEU A 62 -7.81 6.73 9.64
CA LEU A 62 -7.26 7.54 8.55
C LEU A 62 -7.12 6.70 7.29
N ASP A 63 -7.42 7.31 6.14
CA ASP A 63 -7.22 6.67 4.85
C ASP A 63 -5.74 6.65 4.47
N LEU A 64 -5.27 5.48 4.05
CA LEU A 64 -3.96 5.31 3.44
C LEU A 64 -4.03 5.78 1.97
N PRO A 65 -2.97 6.44 1.46
CA PRO A 65 -2.91 6.76 0.04
C PRO A 65 -2.71 5.51 -0.84
N THR A 66 -2.23 4.41 -0.26
CA THR A 66 -1.95 3.15 -0.96
C THR A 66 -2.92 2.08 -0.48
N VAL A 67 -3.48 1.31 -1.42
CA VAL A 67 -4.14 0.04 -1.10
C VAL A 67 -3.06 -1.00 -0.82
N MET A 68 -3.20 -1.71 0.29
CA MET A 68 -2.38 -2.87 0.59
C MET A 68 -3.23 -4.12 0.57
N GLU A 69 -2.60 -5.27 0.37
CA GLU A 69 -3.27 -6.56 0.38
C GLU A 69 -2.63 -7.41 1.47
N SER A 70 -3.47 -8.09 2.25
CA SER A 70 -3.01 -9.15 3.15
C SER A 70 -3.15 -10.50 2.46
N TYR A 71 -2.16 -11.34 2.72
CA TYR A 71 -2.06 -12.68 2.14
C TYR A 71 -1.76 -13.67 3.26
N ASN A 72 -2.46 -14.80 3.24
CA ASN A 72 -2.10 -15.95 4.05
C ASN A 72 -1.42 -16.99 3.16
N THR A 73 -0.49 -17.73 3.75
CA THR A 73 0.22 -18.80 3.09
C THR A 73 0.42 -19.95 4.07
N TYR A 74 0.54 -21.16 3.54
CA TYR A 74 0.82 -22.37 4.32
C TYR A 74 2.27 -22.85 4.13
N ASP A 75 2.83 -22.62 2.94
CA ASP A 75 4.13 -23.15 2.49
C ASP A 75 5.08 -22.05 1.99
N ASP A 76 4.75 -20.78 2.25
CA ASP A 76 5.45 -19.58 1.78
C ASP A 76 5.58 -19.45 0.25
N SER A 77 4.89 -20.31 -0.51
CA SER A 77 4.95 -20.32 -1.98
C SER A 77 3.63 -19.86 -2.60
N VAL A 78 2.51 -20.37 -2.09
CA VAL A 78 1.18 -19.97 -2.55
C VAL A 78 0.61 -18.93 -1.60
N LEU A 79 0.40 -17.73 -2.13
CA LEU A 79 -0.23 -16.62 -1.41
C LEU A 79 -1.72 -16.56 -1.75
N THR A 80 -2.57 -16.68 -0.73
CA THR A 80 -4.03 -16.49 -0.87
C THR A 80 -4.41 -15.14 -0.29
N LYS A 81 -4.94 -14.24 -1.13
CA LYS A 81 -5.41 -12.91 -0.71
C LYS A 81 -6.56 -13.05 0.30
N THR A 82 -6.47 -12.32 1.41
CA THR A 82 -7.50 -12.35 2.47
C THR A 82 -8.24 -11.02 2.62
N ALA A 83 -7.56 -9.88 2.49
CA ALA A 83 -8.21 -8.58 2.54
C ALA A 83 -7.48 -7.50 1.71
N ASP A 84 -8.23 -6.46 1.35
CA ASP A 84 -7.72 -5.15 0.94
C ASP A 84 -7.71 -4.21 2.13
N ILE A 85 -6.59 -3.55 2.38
CA ILE A 85 -6.35 -2.66 3.50
C ILE A 85 -6.08 -1.26 2.95
N GLY A 86 -7.07 -0.37 3.09
CA GLY A 86 -6.99 1.03 2.69
C GLY A 86 -6.92 2.00 3.86
N GLN A 87 -6.98 1.53 5.10
CA GLN A 87 -7.13 2.37 6.28
C GLN A 87 -6.16 2.00 7.40
N LYS A 88 -5.90 2.98 8.26
CA LYS A 88 -5.03 2.86 9.42
C LYS A 88 -5.63 3.61 10.60
N MET A 89 -5.74 2.94 11.74
CA MET A 89 -6.07 3.56 13.00
C MET A 89 -4.80 4.01 13.72
N ILE A 90 -4.77 5.25 14.22
CA ILE A 90 -3.66 5.79 14.99
C ILE A 90 -4.13 6.29 16.35
N LEU A 91 -3.36 6.03 17.39
CA LEU A 91 -3.62 6.57 18.73
C LEU A 91 -3.01 7.96 18.84
N LEU A 92 -3.77 8.98 18.44
CA LEU A 92 -3.38 10.38 18.52
C LEU A 92 -4.53 11.21 19.09
N GLN A 93 -4.15 12.35 19.67
CA GLN A 93 -5.08 13.31 20.22
C GLN A 93 -5.52 14.38 19.21
N LYS A 94 -4.93 14.40 18.01
CA LYS A 94 -5.14 15.45 17.00
C LYS A 94 -5.36 14.84 15.61
N GLU A 95 -6.29 15.43 14.87
CA GLU A 95 -6.56 15.12 13.47
C GLU A 95 -5.39 15.53 12.58
N PHE A 96 -4.91 14.61 11.76
CA PHE A 96 -3.87 14.86 10.77
C PHE A 96 -4.21 14.14 9.47
N GLU A 97 -4.07 14.81 8.34
CA GLU A 97 -4.12 14.15 7.05
C GLU A 97 -2.87 13.25 6.89
N TYR A 98 -3.08 11.98 6.54
CA TYR A 98 -1.98 11.04 6.34
C TYR A 98 -1.57 10.98 4.87
N THR A 99 -0.43 11.58 4.56
CA THR A 99 0.05 11.73 3.16
C THR A 99 1.02 10.64 2.70
N HIS A 100 1.44 9.76 3.61
CA HIS A 100 2.48 8.75 3.37
C HIS A 100 1.88 7.35 3.19
N GLY A 101 2.54 6.48 2.43
CA GLY A 101 2.30 5.04 2.52
C GLY A 101 2.94 4.44 3.78
N LEU A 102 2.89 3.12 3.93
CA LEU A 102 3.55 2.44 5.06
C LEU A 102 5.05 2.21 4.84
N THR A 103 5.45 1.92 3.60
CA THR A 103 6.84 1.61 3.29
C THR A 103 7.67 2.89 3.10
N PRO A 104 8.96 2.90 3.49
CA PRO A 104 9.81 4.09 3.37
C PRO A 104 9.84 4.72 1.97
N PRO A 105 9.89 3.95 0.85
CA PRO A 105 9.82 4.52 -0.48
C PRO A 105 8.52 5.29 -0.74
N MET A 106 7.41 4.94 -0.09
CA MET A 106 6.09 5.55 -0.27
C MET A 106 5.84 6.79 0.60
N ARG A 107 6.90 7.38 1.17
CA ARG A 107 6.79 8.68 1.87
C ARG A 107 6.29 9.76 0.91
N ASP A 108 5.29 10.52 1.34
CA ASP A 108 4.57 11.54 0.53
C ASP A 108 4.06 11.00 -0.82
N ALA A 109 3.55 9.76 -0.85
CA ALA A 109 3.14 9.07 -2.10
C ALA A 109 2.22 9.92 -2.99
N ARG A 110 1.19 10.57 -2.41
CA ARG A 110 0.23 11.41 -3.13
C ARG A 110 0.91 12.55 -3.91
N ARG A 111 1.98 13.12 -3.34
CA ARG A 111 2.71 14.25 -3.94
C ARG A 111 3.82 13.82 -4.87
N ARG A 112 4.54 12.73 -4.53
CA ARG A 112 5.79 12.35 -5.17
C ARG A 112 5.68 11.25 -6.22
N ARG A 113 4.69 10.36 -6.09
CA ARG A 113 4.61 9.12 -6.88
C ARG A 113 3.34 9.01 -7.71
N PHE A 114 2.24 9.54 -7.18
CA PHE A 114 0.99 9.50 -7.91
C PHE A 114 0.98 10.59 -8.97
N ARG A 115 0.67 10.19 -10.20
CA ARG A 115 0.42 11.12 -11.29
C ARG A 115 -0.74 12.02 -10.90
N ARG A 116 -0.56 13.33 -11.02
CA ARG A 116 -1.66 14.29 -10.88
C ARG A 116 -2.49 14.25 -12.13
N GLU A 117 -3.80 14.07 -11.97
CA GLU A 117 -4.72 14.28 -13.07
C GLU A 117 -4.82 15.80 -13.35
N PRO A 118 -4.88 16.21 -14.62
CA PRO A 118 -5.07 17.62 -14.95
C PRO A 118 -6.41 18.08 -14.41
N ASP A 119 -6.43 19.24 -13.75
CA ASP A 119 -7.65 19.86 -13.26
C ASP A 119 -8.56 20.18 -14.46
N LEU A 120 -9.57 19.35 -14.69
CA LEU A 120 -10.53 19.51 -15.80
C LEU A 120 -11.35 20.82 -15.69
N ASN A 121 -11.29 21.52 -14.55
CA ASN A 121 -11.99 22.77 -14.31
C ASN A 121 -11.34 24.01 -14.94
N ASN A 122 -10.10 23.92 -15.44
CA ASN A 122 -9.40 25.09 -16.03
C ASN A 122 -9.39 25.09 -17.57
N ALA A 123 -9.98 24.08 -18.23
CA ALA A 123 -10.05 24.00 -19.69
C ALA A 123 -11.09 24.95 -20.33
N SER A 124 -11.90 25.66 -19.53
CA SER A 124 -12.93 26.59 -20.00
C SER A 124 -12.49 28.06 -20.09
N VAL A 125 -11.24 28.40 -19.74
CA VAL A 125 -10.70 29.78 -19.79
C VAL A 125 -9.53 29.89 -20.79
N ILE A 126 -9.61 29.22 -21.94
CA ILE A 126 -8.83 29.60 -23.12
C ILE A 126 -9.78 29.56 -24.33
N GLY A 127 -10.54 30.64 -24.49
CA GLY A 127 -11.32 30.91 -25.68
C GLY A 127 -10.79 32.17 -26.38
N ALA A 128 -10.28 31.99 -27.60
CA ALA A 128 -10.50 32.83 -28.80
C ALA A 128 -9.25 32.88 -29.70
N GLY A 129 -9.31 32.16 -30.82
CA GLY A 129 -8.41 32.25 -31.95
C GLY A 129 -8.96 31.40 -33.09
N GLU A 130 -9.66 32.04 -34.02
CA GLU A 130 -10.48 31.47 -35.09
C GLU A 130 -9.78 30.45 -36.01
N GLY A 131 -10.58 29.52 -36.52
CA GLY A 131 -10.52 29.13 -37.93
C GLY A 131 -9.87 27.78 -38.25
N GLY A 132 -10.70 26.79 -38.61
CA GLY A 132 -10.25 25.67 -39.43
C GLY A 132 -10.96 24.34 -39.14
N LYS A 133 -11.96 23.99 -39.96
CA LYS A 133 -12.50 22.63 -40.02
C LYS A 133 -11.35 21.65 -40.35
N LYS A 134 -11.01 20.72 -39.45
CA LYS A 134 -10.31 19.48 -39.82
C LYS A 134 -10.90 18.30 -39.06
N ALA A 135 -11.31 17.30 -39.86
CA ALA A 135 -11.84 16.03 -39.44
C ALA A 135 -10.81 15.22 -38.62
N ALA A 136 -11.33 14.30 -37.79
CA ALA A 136 -10.56 13.38 -36.97
C ALA A 136 -9.59 12.53 -37.80
N PRO A 137 -8.36 12.26 -37.33
CA PRO A 137 -7.50 11.28 -37.96
C PRO A 137 -7.96 9.85 -37.59
N ALA A 138 -8.21 9.05 -38.62
CA ALA A 138 -8.44 7.61 -38.54
C ALA A 138 -7.18 6.87 -38.05
N PRO A 139 -7.32 5.65 -37.48
CA PRO A 139 -6.20 4.88 -36.94
C PRO A 139 -5.19 4.50 -38.03
N ALA A 140 -3.90 4.73 -37.74
CA ALA A 140 -2.81 4.40 -38.65
C ALA A 140 -2.70 2.90 -38.90
N THR A 141 -2.83 2.51 -40.16
CA THR A 141 -2.61 1.16 -40.67
C THR A 141 -1.11 0.87 -40.72
N LYS A 142 -0.68 -0.27 -40.15
CA LYS A 142 0.72 -0.73 -40.19
C LYS A 142 1.17 -0.93 -41.65
N PRO A 143 2.35 -0.45 -42.08
CA PRO A 143 2.87 -0.80 -43.39
C PRO A 143 3.43 -2.22 -43.38
N ASN A 144 2.93 -3.03 -44.33
CA ASN A 144 3.44 -4.34 -44.71
C ASN A 144 4.79 -4.14 -45.42
N VAL A 145 5.89 -4.65 -44.85
CA VAL A 145 7.20 -4.67 -45.50
C VAL A 145 7.56 -6.10 -45.86
N GLN A 146 7.75 -6.30 -47.16
CA GLN A 146 8.13 -7.52 -47.86
C GLN A 146 9.45 -8.09 -47.33
N ARG A 147 9.51 -9.41 -47.07
CA ARG A 147 10.75 -10.13 -46.76
C ARG A 147 11.61 -10.32 -48.02
N PRO A 148 12.94 -10.20 -47.93
CA PRO A 148 13.87 -10.94 -48.78
C PRO A 148 14.54 -12.10 -48.01
N ALA A 149 15.02 -13.09 -48.75
CA ALA A 149 15.45 -14.41 -48.31
C ALA A 149 16.96 -14.53 -47.99
N ALA A 150 17.25 -15.41 -47.04
CA ALA A 150 18.40 -16.32 -46.84
C ALA A 150 19.83 -15.96 -47.33
N ASN A 151 20.80 -15.90 -46.38
CA ASN A 151 21.93 -16.85 -46.21
C ASN A 151 23.05 -16.30 -45.30
N GLY A 152 23.76 -17.21 -44.62
CA GLY A 152 25.08 -17.02 -43.96
C GLY A 152 24.97 -16.74 -42.46
N GLU A 153 25.10 -17.74 -41.60
CA GLU A 153 26.34 -18.24 -40.97
C GLU A 153 26.86 -17.37 -39.81
N GLU A 154 26.99 -18.03 -38.66
CA GLU A 154 27.93 -17.78 -37.55
C GLU A 154 27.73 -16.54 -36.65
N ALA A 155 27.35 -16.79 -35.39
CA ALA A 155 28.29 -16.79 -34.26
C ALA A 155 27.52 -16.74 -32.93
N GLU A 156 27.68 -17.78 -32.13
CA GLU A 156 27.37 -17.78 -30.70
C GLU A 156 28.30 -16.80 -29.99
N ALA A 157 27.75 -15.92 -29.15
CA ALA A 157 28.53 -15.11 -28.22
C ALA A 157 28.38 -15.69 -26.81
N GLU A 158 29.36 -16.52 -26.47
CA GLU A 158 29.68 -17.00 -25.12
C GLU A 158 30.16 -15.85 -24.21
N ARG A 159 29.81 -15.98 -22.92
CA ARG A 159 30.52 -15.53 -21.69
C ARG A 159 30.53 -14.05 -21.31
N SER A 160 30.04 -13.80 -20.09
CA SER A 160 30.68 -12.86 -19.16
C SER A 160 30.59 -13.43 -17.75
N ASP A 161 31.72 -13.91 -17.24
CA ASP A 161 31.98 -14.25 -15.83
C ASP A 161 32.02 -12.98 -14.97
N SER A 162 31.62 -13.10 -13.69
CA SER A 162 32.38 -12.59 -12.54
C SER A 162 31.74 -13.11 -11.24
N ASP A 163 32.38 -14.15 -10.73
CA ASP A 163 32.28 -14.77 -9.40
C ASP A 163 32.75 -13.77 -8.33
N GLU A 164 31.95 -13.54 -7.28
CA GLU A 164 32.42 -12.88 -6.06
C GLU A 164 32.09 -13.81 -4.88
N SER A 165 33.05 -14.67 -4.58
CA SER A 165 33.11 -15.49 -3.38
C SER A 165 34.20 -14.95 -2.45
N VAL A 166 33.79 -14.46 -1.28
CA VAL A 166 34.65 -14.37 -0.09
C VAL A 166 33.81 -14.72 1.15
N ASP A 167 34.03 -15.94 1.63
CA ASP A 167 33.76 -16.41 3.00
C ASP A 167 35.12 -16.58 3.71
N PRO A 168 35.21 -16.82 5.03
CA PRO A 168 34.16 -16.84 6.07
C PRO A 168 34.37 -15.84 7.23
#